data_AF-A0A292RWQ2-F1
#
_entry.id   AF-A0A292RWQ2-F1
#
_cell.length_a   1.000
_cell.length_b   1.000
_cell.length_c   1.000
_cell.angle_alpha   90.00
_cell.angle_beta   90.00
_cell.angle_gamma   90.00
#
_symmetry.space_group_name_H-M   'P 1'
#
loop_
_entity.id
_entity.type
_entity.pdbx_description
1 polymer ?
#
loop_
_entity_poly.entity_id
_entity_poly.type
_entity_poly.pdbx_seq_one_letter_code
_entity_poly.pdbx_strand_id
1 'polypeptide(L)'
;MKNKYRLSFMIVIIIMLFMYMMNIVEITEETNFAFTLAALILSASMAVDTFAKQNRIAQGITFIMEICALLVIVMFPNLKNFIFLKKLMSILDTNVLLLLALFFTFAGQWATEIKIKDIENGKGK
;
A
#
# COMPACT_ATOMS: atom_id res chain seq x y z
N MET A 1 -8.08 -17.81 -4.32
CA MET A 1 -7.45 -17.26 -3.09
C MET A 1 -7.31 -15.73 -3.07
N LYS A 2 -7.32 -15.01 -4.21
CA LYS A 2 -7.09 -13.54 -4.30
C LYS A 2 -8.07 -12.65 -3.51
N ASN A 3 -9.34 -13.06 -3.34
CA ASN A 3 -10.37 -12.18 -2.77
C ASN A 3 -10.46 -12.23 -1.23
N LYS A 4 -10.14 -13.36 -0.60
CA LYS A 4 -10.24 -13.51 0.86
C LYS A 4 -9.21 -12.66 1.61
N TYR A 5 -7.96 -12.60 1.12
CA TYR A 5 -6.91 -11.78 1.74
C TYR A 5 -7.15 -10.28 1.55
N ARG A 6 -7.62 -9.84 0.38
CA ARG A 6 -7.97 -8.43 0.13
C ARG A 6 -9.10 -7.96 1.05
N LEU A 7 -10.08 -8.82 1.30
CA LEU A 7 -11.14 -8.54 2.27
C LEU A 7 -10.58 -8.39 3.69
N SER A 8 -9.68 -9.27 4.12
CA SER A 8 -9.01 -9.16 5.42
C SER A 8 -8.23 -7.86 5.57
N PHE A 9 -7.52 -7.41 4.53
CA PHE A 9 -6.84 -6.11 4.52
C PHE A 9 -7.80 -4.94 4.73
N MET A 10 -8.92 -4.93 4.00
CA MET A 10 -9.94 -3.90 4.15
C MET A 10 -10.51 -3.86 5.57
N ILE A 11 -10.78 -5.03 6.15
CA ILE A 11 -11.29 -5.13 7.52
C ILE A 11 -10.27 -4.56 8.51
N VAL A 12 -8.98 -4.88 8.38
CA VAL A 12 -7.92 -4.34 9.26
C VAL A 12 -7.82 -2.82 9.16
N ILE A 13 -7.87 -2.25 7.95
CA ILE A 13 -7.84 -0.80 7.74
C ILE A 13 -9.06 -0.13 8.38
N ILE A 14 -10.24 -0.72 8.24
CA ILE A 14 -11.48 -0.22 8.87
C ILE A 14 -11.37 -0.25 10.39
N ILE A 15 -10.84 -1.33 10.99
CA ILE A 15 -10.65 -1.41 12.43
C ILE A 15 -9.68 -0.32 12.92
N MET A 16 -8.57 -0.09 12.21
CA MET A 16 -7.62 0.98 12.54
C MET A 16 -8.26 2.37 12.46
N LEU A 17 -9.15 2.61 11.48
CA LEU A 17 -9.92 3.84 11.40
C LEU A 17 -10.81 4.05 12.64
N PHE A 18 -11.51 3.00 13.09
CA PHE A 18 -12.29 3.06 14.33
C PHE A 18 -11.42 3.32 15.56
N MET A 19 -10.26 2.67 15.66
CA MET A 19 -9.32 2.91 16.77
C MET A 19 -8.80 4.35 16.80
N TYR A 20 -8.58 4.96 15.63
CA TYR A 20 -8.26 6.38 15.52
C TYR A 20 -9.42 7.27 16.00
N MET A 21 -10.65 7.02 15.52
CA MET A 21 -11.82 7.79 15.95
C MET A 21 -12.10 7.69 17.46
N MET A 22 -11.72 6.58 18.09
CA MET A 22 -11.84 6.36 19.53
C MET A 22 -10.68 6.97 20.34
N ASN A 23 -9.75 7.72 19.70
CA ASN A 23 -8.52 8.25 20.31
C ASN A 23 -7.62 7.16 20.95
N ILE A 24 -7.75 5.90 20.54
CA ILE A 24 -6.86 4.81 20.98
C ILE A 24 -5.52 4.93 20.25
N VAL A 25 -5.56 5.38 19.00
CA VAL A 25 -4.40 5.62 18.15
C VAL A 25 -4.31 7.12 17.86
N GLU A 26 -3.19 7.73 18.18
CA GLU A 26 -2.94 9.15 17.92
C GLU A 26 -2.22 9.34 16.58
N ILE A 27 -2.69 10.28 15.75
CA ILE A 27 -1.97 10.64 14.52
C ILE A 27 -0.93 11.72 14.86
N THR A 28 0.28 11.26 15.16
CA THR A 28 1.49 12.09 15.23
C THR A 28 2.18 12.15 13.87
N GLU A 29 3.16 13.05 13.71
CA GLU A 29 3.96 13.14 12.47
C GLU A 29 4.61 11.80 12.09
N GLU A 30 5.07 11.03 13.08
CA GLU A 30 5.68 9.71 12.86
C GLU A 30 4.66 8.70 12.31
N THR A 31 3.45 8.69 12.86
CA THR A 31 2.38 7.79 12.37
C THR A 31 1.88 8.20 10.99
N ASN A 32 1.80 9.50 10.70
CA ASN A 32 1.41 10.00 9.39
C ASN A 32 2.44 9.60 8.31
N PHE A 33 3.73 9.72 8.64
CA PHE A 33 4.80 9.22 7.81
C PHE A 33 4.69 7.70 7.59
N ALA A 34 4.46 6.92 8.65
CA ALA A 34 4.28 5.47 8.55
C ALA A 34 3.11 5.07 7.64
N PHE A 35 1.96 5.73 7.79
CA PHE A 35 0.80 5.48 6.95
C PHE A 35 1.06 5.83 5.49
N THR A 36 1.76 6.93 5.24
CA THR A 36 2.12 7.35 3.88
C THR A 36 3.12 6.37 3.25
N LEU A 37 4.09 5.88 4.02
CA LEU A 37 5.02 4.84 3.59
C LEU A 37 4.28 3.53 3.28
N ALA A 38 3.33 3.12 4.12
CA ALA A 38 2.51 1.94 3.87
C ALA A 38 1.67 2.10 2.59
N ALA A 39 1.09 3.29 2.36
CA ALA A 39 0.37 3.61 1.13
C ALA A 39 1.26 3.50 -0.11
N LEU A 40 2.51 3.98 -0.03
CA LEU A 40 3.50 3.82 -1.10
C LEU A 40 3.82 2.35 -1.39
N ILE A 41 4.04 1.55 -0.35
CA ILE A 41 4.34 0.11 -0.53
C ILE A 41 3.15 -0.58 -1.20
N LEU A 42 1.92 -0.27 -0.79
CA LEU A 42 0.70 -0.84 -1.38
C LEU A 42 0.53 -0.42 -2.83
N SER A 43 0.74 0.86 -3.16
CA SER A 43 0.59 1.35 -4.53
C SER A 43 1.67 0.78 -5.46
N ALA A 44 2.92 0.69 -5.01
CA ALA A 44 3.99 0.03 -5.74
C ALA A 44 3.69 -1.46 -5.94
N SER A 45 3.20 -2.15 -4.91
CA SER A 45 2.81 -3.56 -4.99
C SER A 45 1.71 -3.80 -6.03
N MET A 46 0.70 -2.91 -6.07
CA MET A 46 -0.37 -2.95 -7.06
C MET A 46 0.14 -2.69 -8.49
N ALA A 47 1.04 -1.73 -8.67
CA ALA A 47 1.68 -1.48 -9.95
C ALA A 47 2.44 -2.73 -10.44
N VAL A 48 3.24 -3.36 -9.57
CA VAL A 48 3.98 -4.59 -9.89
C VAL A 48 3.06 -5.75 -10.29
N ASP A 49 1.97 -6.02 -9.55
CA ASP A 49 1.00 -7.08 -9.91
C ASP A 49 0.37 -6.82 -11.29
N THR A 50 0.14 -5.54 -11.62
CA THR A 50 -0.46 -5.12 -12.88
C THR A 50 0.48 -5.36 -14.07
N PHE A 51 1.74 -4.91 -13.96
CA PHE A 51 2.75 -5.04 -15.01
C PHE A 51 3.23 -6.49 -15.19
N ALA A 52 3.30 -7.29 -14.12
CA ALA A 52 3.92 -8.61 -14.15
C ALA A 52 3.05 -9.75 -14.77
N LYS A 53 1.95 -9.44 -15.47
CA LYS A 53 1.10 -10.40 -16.25
C LYS A 53 0.93 -11.81 -15.62
N GLN A 54 0.56 -11.88 -14.34
CA GLN A 54 0.32 -13.15 -13.60
C GLN A 54 1.57 -14.04 -13.35
N ASN A 55 2.78 -13.48 -13.35
CA ASN A 55 3.95 -14.24 -12.92
C ASN A 55 3.81 -14.67 -11.45
N ARG A 56 3.97 -15.97 -11.15
CA ARG A 56 3.91 -16.53 -9.79
C ARG A 56 4.93 -15.88 -8.84
N ILE A 57 6.11 -15.51 -9.36
CA ILE A 57 7.16 -14.86 -8.56
C ILE A 57 6.72 -13.45 -8.16
N ALA A 58 6.15 -12.69 -9.10
CA ALA A 58 5.64 -11.35 -8.82
C ALA A 58 4.47 -11.39 -7.81
N GLN A 59 3.58 -12.38 -7.90
CA GLN A 59 2.52 -12.56 -6.91
C GLN A 59 3.07 -12.80 -5.50
N GLY A 60 4.12 -13.60 -5.36
CA GLY A 60 4.79 -13.81 -4.07
C GLY A 60 5.40 -12.51 -3.51
N ILE A 61 6.07 -11.73 -4.37
CA ILE A 61 6.68 -10.46 -3.99
C ILE A 61 5.63 -9.43 -3.58
N THR A 62 4.56 -9.28 -4.37
CA THR A 62 3.39 -8.41 -4.06
C THR A 62 2.78 -8.79 -2.71
N PHE A 63 2.60 -10.08 -2.44
CA PHE A 63 2.05 -10.55 -1.18
C PHE A 63 2.94 -10.22 0.03
N ILE A 64 4.26 -10.40 -0.09
CA ILE A 64 5.21 -10.02 0.98
C ILE A 64 5.16 -8.51 1.21
N MET A 65 5.15 -7.69 0.15
CA MET A 65 5.04 -6.23 0.26
C MET A 65 3.73 -5.81 0.94
N GLU A 66 2.61 -6.42 0.58
CA GLU A 66 1.31 -6.15 1.20
C GLU A 66 1.33 -6.47 2.70
N ILE A 67 1.89 -7.61 3.13
CA ILE A 67 2.01 -7.96 4.55
C ILE A 67 2.91 -6.96 5.29
N CYS A 68 4.03 -6.57 4.69
CA CYS A 68 4.91 -5.55 5.27
C CYS A 68 4.16 -4.22 5.47
N ALA A 69 3.33 -3.80 4.52
CA ALA A 69 2.53 -2.59 4.67
C ALA A 69 1.52 -2.68 5.82
N LEU A 70 0.86 -3.83 6.02
CA LEU A 70 -0.02 -4.01 7.19
C LEU A 70 0.74 -3.98 8.52
N LEU A 71 1.90 -4.61 8.58
CA LEU A 71 2.75 -4.54 9.77
C LEU A 71 3.11 -3.09 10.07
N VAL A 72 3.41 -2.30 9.03
CA VAL A 72 3.67 -0.86 9.19
C VAL A 72 2.44 -0.14 9.77
N ILE A 73 1.26 -0.37 9.20
CA ILE A 73 0.01 0.26 9.64
C ILE A 73 -0.33 -0.10 11.09
N VAL A 74 -0.17 -1.36 11.49
CA VAL A 74 -0.60 -1.83 12.82
C VAL A 74 0.45 -1.54 13.89
N MET A 75 1.73 -1.80 13.61
CA MET A 75 2.76 -1.72 14.66
C MET A 75 3.17 -0.28 14.96
N PHE A 76 3.35 0.56 13.95
CA PHE A 76 3.98 1.86 14.17
C PHE A 76 3.15 2.85 14.98
N PRO A 77 1.82 2.92 14.82
CA PRO A 77 1.01 3.75 15.72
C PRO A 77 1.03 3.27 17.18
N ASN A 78 1.41 2.00 17.42
CA ASN A 78 1.56 1.43 18.75
C ASN A 78 3.00 1.52 19.30
N LEU A 79 3.99 1.89 18.48
CA LEU A 79 5.41 1.93 18.84
C LEU A 79 5.83 3.37 19.14
N LYS A 80 5.87 3.72 20.43
CA LYS A 80 6.14 5.09 20.92
C LYS A 80 7.53 5.66 20.60
N ASN A 81 8.49 4.87 20.12
CA ASN A 81 9.84 5.35 19.79
C ASN A 81 10.55 4.43 18.79
N PHE A 82 10.37 4.68 17.50
CA PHE A 82 11.00 3.87 16.46
C PHE A 82 12.15 4.61 15.76
N ILE A 83 13.39 4.28 16.14
CA ILE A 83 14.62 4.91 15.62
C ILE A 83 14.73 4.80 14.09
N PHE A 84 14.32 3.66 13.53
CA PHE A 84 14.36 3.44 12.08
C PHE A 84 13.46 4.40 11.31
N LEU A 85 12.28 4.72 11.86
CA LEU A 85 11.32 5.62 11.23
C LEU A 85 11.83 7.06 11.28
N LYS A 86 12.37 7.50 12.43
CA LYS A 86 13.06 8.79 12.56
C LYS A 86 14.21 8.95 11.56
N LYS A 87 14.99 7.88 11.35
CA LYS A 87 16.09 7.90 10.38
C LYS A 87 15.59 7.99 8.93
N LEU A 88 14.47 7.34 8.61
CA LEU A 88 13.81 7.46 7.30
C LEU A 88 13.20 8.85 7.09
N MET A 89 12.51 9.42 8.08
CA MET A 89 11.99 10.79 8.06
C MET A 89 13.08 11.84 7.87
N SER A 90 14.30 11.56 8.34
CA SER A 90 15.45 12.45 8.12
C SER A 90 15.92 12.50 6.66
N ILE A 91 15.52 11.52 5.84
CA ILE A 91 15.96 11.38 4.44
C ILE A 91 14.80 11.66 3.47
N LEU A 92 13.59 11.24 3.81
CA LEU A 92 12.40 11.38 3.01
C LEU A 92 11.36 12.21 3.76
N ASP A 93 10.76 13.18 3.09
CA ASP A 93 9.60 13.91 3.61
C ASP A 93 8.31 13.10 3.34
N THR A 94 7.38 13.14 4.29
CA THR A 94 6.00 12.63 4.15
C THR A 94 5.35 13.11 2.86
N ASN A 95 5.55 14.38 2.48
CA ASN A 95 4.96 14.93 1.24
C ASN A 95 5.53 14.27 -0.01
N VAL A 96 6.84 14.01 -0.03
CA VAL A 96 7.51 13.33 -1.15
C VAL A 96 7.03 11.88 -1.25
N LEU A 97 6.89 11.19 -0.12
CA LEU A 97 6.31 9.85 -0.07
C LEU A 97 4.88 9.83 -0.59
N LEU A 98 4.07 10.82 -0.24
CA LEU A 98 2.70 10.92 -0.71
C LEU A 98 2.63 11.11 -2.22
N LEU A 99 3.45 12.00 -2.79
CA LEU A 99 3.53 12.18 -4.25
C LEU A 99 3.92 10.88 -4.96
N LEU A 100 4.92 10.15 -4.43
CA LEU A 100 5.32 8.85 -4.97
C LEU A 100 4.20 7.83 -4.87
N ALA A 101 3.47 7.79 -3.74
CA ALA A 101 2.37 6.87 -3.53
C ALA A 101 1.25 7.10 -4.55
N LEU A 102 0.91 8.38 -4.78
CA LEU A 102 -0.06 8.79 -5.79
C LEU A 102 0.42 8.43 -7.20
N PHE A 103 1.68 8.71 -7.53
CA PHE A 103 2.27 8.37 -8.84
C PHE A 103 2.13 6.87 -9.15
N PHE A 104 2.53 5.99 -8.22
CA PHE A 104 2.40 4.54 -8.43
C PHE A 104 0.94 4.08 -8.53
N THR A 105 0.04 4.72 -7.78
CA THR A 105 -1.39 4.42 -7.84
C THR A 105 -1.95 4.73 -9.23
N PHE A 106 -1.70 5.94 -9.74
CA PHE A 106 -2.16 6.33 -11.07
C PHE A 106 -1.47 5.51 -12.18
N ALA A 107 -0.16 5.23 -12.06
CA ALA A 107 0.55 4.38 -13.01
C ALA A 107 -0.02 2.95 -13.05
N GLY A 108 -0.35 2.37 -11.90
CA GLY A 108 -0.99 1.06 -11.80
C GLY A 108 -2.40 1.04 -12.37
N GLN A 109 -3.20 2.09 -12.14
CA GLN A 109 -4.53 2.24 -12.73
C GLN A 109 -4.45 2.33 -14.26
N TRP A 110 -3.57 3.20 -14.78
CA TRP A 110 -3.38 3.36 -16.22
C TRP A 110 -2.92 2.06 -16.89
N ALA A 111 -1.98 1.33 -16.28
CA ALA A 111 -1.54 0.02 -16.79
C ALA A 111 -2.67 -1.02 -16.79
N THR A 112 -3.58 -0.95 -15.82
CA THR A 112 -4.77 -1.81 -15.76
C THR A 112 -5.74 -1.49 -16.88
N GLU A 113 -6.00 -0.20 -17.14
CA GLU A 113 -6.89 0.24 -18.21
C GLU A 113 -6.39 -0.18 -19.60
N ILE A 114 -5.08 -0.05 -19.88
CA ILE A 114 -4.48 -0.52 -21.13
C ILE A 114 -4.69 -2.03 -21.27
N LYS A 115 -4.43 -2.80 -20.21
CA LYS A 115 -4.58 -4.25 -20.22
C LYS A 115 -6.04 -4.69 -20.44
N ILE A 116 -7.02 -3.96 -19.89
CA ILE A 116 -8.44 -4.22 -20.11
C ILE A 116 -8.80 -3.93 -21.58
N LYS A 117 -8.38 -2.78 -22.12
CA LYS A 117 -8.60 -2.41 -23.52
C LYS A 117 -8.00 -3.41 -24.51
N ASP A 118 -6.80 -3.93 -24.22
CA ASP A 118 -6.16 -4.98 -25.04
C ASP A 118 -6.97 -6.28 -25.04
N ILE A 119 -7.57 -6.67 -23.91
CA ILE A 119 -8.41 -7.88 -23.81
C ILE A 119 -9.73 -7.69 -24.55
N GLU A 120 -10.38 -6.53 -24.45
CA GLU A 120 -11.63 -6.23 -25.16
C GLU A 120 -11.41 -6.21 -26.68
N ASN A 121 -10.34 -5.56 -27.15
CA ASN A 121 -9.97 -5.54 -28.57
C ASN A 121 -9.57 -6.92 -29.11
N GLY A 122 -8.99 -7.79 -28.27
CA GLY A 122 -8.64 -9.16 -28.62
C GLY A 122 -9.82 -10.13 -28.70
N LYS A 123 -10.95 -9.84 -28.01
CA LYS A 123 -12.19 -10.63 -28.09
C LYS A 123 -13.11 -10.23 -29.25
N GLY A 124 -12.80 -9.12 -29.94
CA GLY A 124 -13.51 -8.64 -31.12
C GLY A 124 -13.01 -9.19 -32.46
N LYS A 125 -12.08 -10.16 -32.44
CA LYS A 125 -11.65 -10.97 -33.60
C LYS A 125 -11.99 -12.43 -33.34
#